data_AF-A0A660PRW3-F1
#
_entry.id   AF-A0A660PRW3-F1
#
_cell.length_a   1.000
_cell.length_b   1.000
_cell.length_c   1.000
_cell.angle_alpha   90.00
_cell.angle_beta   90.00
_cell.angle_gamma   90.00
#
_symmetry.space_group_name_H-M   'P 1'
#
loop_
_entity.id
_entity.type
_entity.pdbx_description
1 polymer ?
#
loop_
_entity_poly.entity_id
_entity_poly.type
_entity_poly.pdbx_seq_one_letter_code
_entity_poly.pdbx_strand_id
1 'polypeptide(L)'
;MPLKNILKKKNLIVVGLNSGTSADGLDLAAIRINLSAKNPRIKFIKGVTVRYPKKLSALINDAIGNRIKSIDAVIELDRKLGAFYGGQAVKFSQTLAKKKIYPDLIASHGQTIRHLPGKVKIDRKSESGTLQ
;
A
#
# COMPACT_ATOMS: atom_id res chain seq x y z
N MET A 1 -18.80 2.01 -9.35
CA MET A 1 -19.50 3.00 -8.52
C MET A 1 -18.84 4.37 -8.71
N PRO A 2 -19.57 5.45 -9.01
CA PRO A 2 -18.98 6.78 -9.17
C PRO A 2 -18.38 7.32 -7.86
N LEU A 3 -17.25 8.03 -7.93
CA LEU A 3 -16.60 8.64 -6.76
C LEU A 3 -17.55 9.51 -5.91
N LYS A 4 -18.42 10.28 -6.58
CA LYS A 4 -19.44 11.12 -5.93
C LYS A 4 -20.34 10.35 -4.95
N ASN A 5 -20.59 9.07 -5.21
CA ASN A 5 -21.43 8.25 -4.33
C ASN A 5 -20.65 7.77 -3.10
N ILE A 6 -19.33 7.56 -3.22
CA ILE A 6 -18.46 7.19 -2.11
C ILE A 6 -18.34 8.38 -1.14
N LEU A 7 -18.17 9.59 -1.66
CA LEU A 7 -18.07 10.82 -0.85
C LEU A 7 -19.31 11.12 0.01
N LYS A 8 -20.48 10.59 -0.36
CA LYS A 8 -21.73 10.76 0.41
C LYS A 8 -21.92 9.71 1.51
N LYS A 9 -21.10 8.66 1.56
CA LYS A 9 -21.26 7.58 2.53
C LYS A 9 -20.83 8.02 3.93
N LYS A 10 -21.69 7.76 4.91
CA LYS A 10 -21.39 7.93 6.35
C LYS A 10 -20.56 6.79 6.94
N ASN A 11 -20.53 5.64 6.27
CA ASN A 11 -19.71 4.49 6.65
C ASN A 11 -18.97 4.00 5.41
N LEU A 12 -17.66 3.86 5.54
CA LEU A 12 -16.78 3.33 4.50
C LEU A 12 -16.12 2.05 4.98
N ILE A 13 -16.00 1.08 4.08
CA ILE A 13 -15.17 -0.10 4.26
C ILE A 13 -13.92 0.09 3.41
N VAL A 14 -12.76 0.18 4.04
CA VAL A 14 -11.49 0.43 3.34
C VAL A 14 -10.57 -0.75 3.57
N VAL A 15 -9.94 -1.22 2.51
CA VAL A 15 -8.81 -2.16 2.61
C VAL A 15 -7.52 -1.34 2.49
N GLY A 16 -6.76 -1.27 3.58
CA GLY A 16 -5.41 -0.73 3.60
C GLY A 16 -4.40 -1.78 3.13
N LEU A 17 -3.43 -1.36 2.32
CA LEU A 17 -2.27 -2.15 1.90
C LEU A 17 -1.00 -1.46 2.38
N ASN A 18 -0.12 -2.19 3.04
CA ASN A 18 1.16 -1.66 3.49
C ASN A 18 2.27 -2.69 3.33
N SER A 19 3.41 -2.28 2.80
CA SER A 19 4.63 -3.05 2.84
C SER A 19 5.58 -2.43 3.86
N GLY A 20 5.85 -3.15 4.94
CA GLY A 20 6.74 -2.70 6.00
C GLY A 20 8.19 -2.51 5.52
N THR A 21 9.00 -1.83 6.34
CA THR A 21 10.43 -1.61 6.07
C THR A 21 11.25 -2.89 6.04
N SER A 22 10.73 -3.99 6.61
CA SER A 22 11.30 -5.34 6.51
C SER A 22 11.23 -5.94 5.11
N ALA A 23 10.38 -5.39 4.22
CA ALA A 23 10.23 -5.83 2.83
C ALA A 23 10.01 -7.35 2.66
N ASP A 24 9.42 -8.00 3.66
CA ASP A 24 9.22 -9.45 3.74
C ASP A 24 7.80 -9.87 3.35
N GLY A 25 6.85 -8.94 3.39
CA GLY A 25 5.49 -9.18 2.92
C GLY A 25 4.62 -7.92 2.78
N LEU A 26 3.41 -8.17 2.30
CA LEU A 26 2.33 -7.21 2.16
C LEU A 26 1.30 -7.45 3.26
N ASP A 27 1.06 -6.43 4.08
CA ASP A 27 -0.06 -6.40 5.03
C ASP A 27 -1.30 -5.86 4.34
N LEU A 28 -2.42 -6.56 4.55
CA LEU A 28 -3.75 -6.14 4.13
C LEU A 28 -4.65 -6.04 5.36
N ALA A 29 -5.32 -4.90 5.55
CA ALA A 29 -6.24 -4.69 6.66
C ALA A 29 -7.56 -4.10 6.17
N ALA A 30 -8.68 -4.78 6.45
CA ALA A 30 -10.01 -4.24 6.26
C ALA A 30 -10.46 -3.50 7.52
N ILE A 31 -10.85 -2.24 7.35
CA ILE A 31 -11.39 -1.40 8.41
C ILE A 31 -12.74 -0.82 8.01
N ARG A 32 -13.57 -0.51 9.00
CA ARG A 32 -14.75 0.32 8.85
C ARG A 32 -14.47 1.70 9.42
N ILE A 33 -14.67 2.73 8.63
CA ILE A 33 -14.57 4.13 9.04
C ILE A 33 -15.98 4.70 9.10
N ASN A 34 -16.41 5.13 10.28
CA ASN A 34 -17.64 5.90 10.46
C ASN A 34 -17.32 7.39 10.44
N LEU A 35 -17.91 8.10 9.48
CA LEU A 35 -17.74 9.53 9.23
C LEU A 35 -18.93 10.37 9.73
N SER A 36 -19.90 9.77 10.42
CA SER A 36 -21.08 10.50 10.93
C SER A 36 -20.85 11.25 12.25
N ALA A 37 -19.76 10.95 12.96
CA ALA A 37 -19.40 11.62 14.19
C ALA A 37 -18.45 12.79 13.92
N LYS A 38 -18.39 13.76 14.85
CA LYS A 38 -17.44 14.90 14.82
C LYS A 38 -15.99 14.45 14.60
N ASN A 39 -15.63 13.27 15.14
CA ASN A 39 -14.37 12.58 14.89
C ASN A 39 -14.63 11.22 14.24
N PRO A 40 -13.91 10.85 13.17
CA PRO A 40 -14.05 9.54 12.54
C PRO A 40 -13.79 8.41 13.54
N ARG A 41 -14.68 7.40 13.58
CA ARG A 41 -14.47 6.18 14.38
C ARG A 41 -14.00 5.05 13.47
N ILE A 42 -12.91 4.40 13.84
CA ILE A 42 -12.31 3.30 13.07
C ILE A 42 -12.55 1.99 13.81
N LYS A 43 -13.03 0.97 13.09
CA LYS A 43 -13.18 -0.40 13.60
C LYS A 43 -12.43 -1.36 12.68
N PHE A 44 -11.51 -2.12 13.25
CA PHE A 44 -10.85 -3.21 12.55
C PHE A 44 -11.84 -4.36 12.25
N ILE A 45 -11.74 -4.94 11.05
CA ILE A 45 -12.58 -6.06 10.61
C ILE A 45 -11.75 -7.33 10.50
N LYS A 46 -10.65 -7.27 9.74
CA LYS A 46 -9.81 -8.42 9.42
C LYS A 46 -8.46 -7.93 8.92
N GLY A 47 -7.40 -8.71 9.17
CA GLY A 47 -6.07 -8.48 8.64
C GLY A 47 -5.45 -9.78 8.14
N VAL A 48 -4.50 -9.67 7.23
CA VAL A 48 -3.64 -10.77 6.78
C VAL A 48 -2.31 -10.21 6.28
N THR A 49 -1.23 -10.96 6.51
CA THR A 49 0.08 -10.69 5.94
C THR A 49 0.39 -11.74 4.88
N VAL A 50 0.88 -11.33 3.73
CA VAL A 50 1.23 -12.21 2.62
C VAL A 50 2.69 -12.00 2.27
N ARG A 51 3.50 -13.05 2.41
CA ARG A 51 4.92 -13.01 2.06
C ARG A 51 5.13 -12.75 0.58
N TYR A 52 6.16 -11.96 0.26
CA TYR A 52 6.54 -11.76 -1.12
C TYR A 52 7.11 -13.03 -1.76
N PRO A 53 6.80 -13.28 -3.05
CA PRO A 53 7.54 -14.25 -3.83
C PRO A 53 9.04 -13.91 -3.83
N LYS A 54 9.92 -14.91 -3.72
CA LYS A 54 11.38 -14.72 -3.62
C LYS A 54 11.94 -13.75 -4.67
N LYS A 55 11.49 -13.88 -5.92
CA LYS A 55 11.92 -13.00 -7.04
C LYS A 55 11.52 -11.54 -6.81
N LEU A 56 10.32 -11.28 -6.30
CA LEU A 56 9.86 -9.92 -6.02
C LEU A 56 10.59 -9.35 -4.80
N SER A 57 10.75 -10.14 -3.74
CA SER A 57 11.53 -9.73 -2.56
C SER A 57 12.97 -9.36 -2.92
N ALA A 58 13.63 -10.12 -3.81
CA ALA A 58 14.96 -9.77 -4.29
C ALA A 58 15.02 -8.40 -4.97
N LEU A 59 14.05 -8.10 -5.85
CA LEU A 59 13.96 -6.79 -6.52
C LEU A 59 13.71 -5.65 -5.53
N ILE A 60 12.83 -5.86 -4.54
CA ILE A 60 12.60 -4.87 -3.48
C ILE A 60 13.89 -4.65 -2.68
N ASN A 61 14.59 -5.72 -2.31
CA ASN A 61 15.85 -5.64 -1.55
C ASN A 61 16.95 -4.89 -2.31
N ASP A 62 17.01 -5.05 -3.64
CA ASP A 62 17.91 -4.27 -4.47
C ASP A 62 17.49 -2.80 -4.56
N ALA A 63 16.19 -2.52 -4.59
CA ALA A 63 15.65 -1.16 -4.56
C ALA A 63 16.02 -0.41 -3.29
N ILE A 64 15.64 -0.95 -2.13
CA ILE A 64 15.89 -0.34 -0.83
C ILE A 64 17.39 -0.28 -0.52
N GLY A 65 18.17 -1.23 -1.05
CA GLY A 65 19.62 -1.29 -0.92
C GLY A 65 20.38 -0.36 -1.87
N ASN A 66 19.70 0.48 -2.65
CA ASN A 66 20.29 1.38 -3.64
C ASN A 66 21.15 0.65 -4.70
N ARG A 67 20.72 -0.56 -5.10
CA ARG A 67 21.36 -1.42 -6.11
C ARG A 67 20.58 -1.50 -7.42
N ILE A 68 19.52 -0.72 -7.59
CA ILE A 68 18.82 -0.59 -8.87
C ILE A 68 19.76 0.04 -9.91
N LYS A 69 19.78 -0.55 -11.10
CA LYS A 69 20.74 -0.21 -12.17
C LYS A 69 20.23 0.79 -13.20
N SER A 70 18.92 1.00 -13.30
CA SER A 70 18.31 1.89 -14.29
C SER A 70 16.90 2.34 -13.88
N ILE A 71 16.39 3.38 -14.55
CA ILE A 71 14.99 3.81 -14.41
C ILE A 71 14.02 2.73 -14.88
N ASP A 72 14.38 1.96 -15.90
CA ASP A 72 13.56 0.85 -16.41
C ASP A 72 13.36 -0.23 -15.34
N ALA A 73 14.37 -0.51 -14.53
CA ALA A 73 14.24 -1.43 -13.40
C ALA A 73 13.33 -0.89 -12.28
N VAL A 74 13.25 0.44 -12.09
CA VAL A 74 12.26 1.05 -11.20
C VAL A 74 10.85 0.84 -11.74
N ILE A 75 10.64 1.09 -13.03
CA ILE A 75 9.34 0.89 -13.70
C ILE A 75 8.93 -0.60 -13.63
N GLU A 76 9.87 -1.52 -13.86
CA GLU A 76 9.61 -2.94 -13.75
C GLU A 76 9.17 -3.32 -12.32
N LEU A 77 9.85 -2.81 -11.30
CA LEU A 77 9.50 -3.06 -9.91
C LEU A 77 8.11 -2.50 -9.56
N ASP A 78 7.84 -1.25 -9.93
CA ASP A 78 6.53 -0.60 -9.72
C ASP A 78 5.39 -1.45 -10.33
N ARG A 79 5.54 -1.87 -11.59
CA ARG A 79 4.54 -2.71 -12.25
C ARG A 79 4.34 -4.06 -11.55
N LYS A 80 5.43 -4.70 -11.12
CA LYS A 80 5.35 -5.98 -10.41
C LYS A 80 4.68 -5.85 -9.05
N LEU A 81 4.99 -4.78 -8.30
CA LEU A 81 4.34 -4.48 -7.03
C LEU A 81 2.86 -4.20 -7.23
N GLY A 82 2.49 -3.33 -8.18
CA GLY A 82 1.10 -3.01 -8.48
C GLY A 82 0.28 -4.25 -8.87
N ALA A 83 0.83 -5.12 -9.73
CA ALA A 83 0.19 -6.38 -10.10
C ALA A 83 0.03 -7.33 -8.90
N PHE A 84 1.07 -7.47 -8.07
CA PHE A 84 1.01 -8.29 -6.86
C PHE A 84 -0.02 -7.74 -5.86
N TYR A 85 0.00 -6.44 -5.59
CA TYR A 85 -0.90 -5.77 -4.64
C TYR A 85 -2.35 -5.88 -5.10
N GLY A 86 -2.63 -5.59 -6.36
CA GLY A 86 -3.97 -5.73 -6.94
C GLY A 86 -4.48 -7.17 -6.83
N GLY A 87 -3.64 -8.15 -7.18
CA GLY A 87 -3.99 -9.56 -7.06
C GLY A 87 -4.30 -9.98 -5.62
N GLN A 88 -3.50 -9.52 -4.65
CA GLN A 88 -3.72 -9.81 -3.23
C GLN A 88 -4.94 -9.09 -2.66
N ALA A 89 -5.21 -7.85 -3.08
CA ALA A 89 -6.40 -7.10 -2.71
C ALA A 89 -7.68 -7.78 -3.20
N VAL A 90 -7.69 -8.32 -4.43
CA VAL A 90 -8.82 -9.11 -4.97
C VAL A 90 -9.04 -10.36 -4.13
N LYS A 91 -7.99 -11.16 -3.88
CA LYS A 91 -8.10 -12.38 -3.06
C LYS A 91 -8.60 -12.07 -1.65
N PHE A 92 -8.07 -11.03 -1.01
CA PHE A 92 -8.50 -10.62 0.33
C PHE A 92 -9.96 -10.18 0.34
N SER A 93 -10.39 -9.39 -0.65
CA SER A 93 -11.78 -8.94 -0.83
C SER A 93 -12.75 -10.11 -1.01
N GLN A 94 -12.36 -11.16 -1.75
CA GLN A 94 -13.16 -12.38 -1.85
C GLN A 94 -13.39 -13.04 -0.49
N THR A 95 -12.40 -13.01 0.42
CA THR A 95 -12.58 -13.54 1.78
C THR A 95 -13.54 -12.70 2.63
N LEU A 96 -13.62 -11.39 2.38
CA LEU A 96 -14.55 -10.47 3.04
C LEU A 96 -15.97 -10.65 2.49
N ALA A 97 -16.12 -10.89 1.17
CA ALA A 97 -17.40 -11.12 0.52
C ALA A 97 -18.14 -12.35 1.08
N LYS A 98 -17.41 -13.39 1.52
CA LYS A 98 -17.99 -14.54 2.25
C LYS A 98 -18.73 -14.14 3.54
N LYS A 99 -18.41 -12.99 4.11
CA LYS A 99 -19.07 -12.38 5.28
C LYS A 99 -19.97 -11.19 4.91
N LYS A 100 -20.33 -11.05 3.63
CA LYS A 100 -21.11 -9.92 3.07
C LYS A 100 -20.46 -8.54 3.31
N ILE A 101 -19.13 -8.50 3.33
CA ILE A 101 -18.34 -7.28 3.49
C ILE A 101 -17.70 -6.92 2.15
N TYR A 102 -18.03 -5.74 1.63
CA TYR A 102 -17.56 -5.26 0.34
C TYR A 102 -16.77 -3.97 0.54
N PRO A 103 -15.46 -3.94 0.21
CA PRO A 103 -14.68 -2.72 0.28
C PRO A 103 -15.20 -1.66 -0.70
N ASP A 104 -15.23 -0.41 -0.23
CA ASP A 104 -15.50 0.78 -1.04
C ASP A 104 -14.24 1.29 -1.75
N LEU A 105 -13.09 1.14 -1.08
CA LEU A 105 -11.81 1.70 -1.50
C LEU A 105 -10.65 0.78 -1.10
N ILE A 106 -9.58 0.84 -1.90
CA ILE A 106 -8.26 0.33 -1.54
C ILE A 106 -7.37 1.53 -1.24
N ALA A 107 -6.76 1.58 -0.06
CA ALA A 107 -5.78 2.57 0.31
C ALA A 107 -4.40 1.90 0.32
N SER A 108 -3.59 2.16 -0.69
CA SER A 108 -2.26 1.55 -0.82
C SER A 108 -1.18 2.54 -0.41
N HIS A 109 -0.40 2.19 0.60
CA HIS A 109 0.81 2.96 0.95
C HIS A 109 1.90 2.81 -0.13
N GLY A 110 2.03 1.62 -0.72
CA GLY A 110 3.14 1.31 -1.62
C GLY A 110 4.29 0.58 -0.90
N GLN A 111 5.44 0.52 -1.57
CA GLN A 111 6.69 0.04 -0.99
C GLN A 111 7.69 1.18 -1.02
N THR A 112 8.09 1.69 0.14
CA THR A 112 9.14 2.70 0.18
C THR A 112 10.42 2.16 -0.46
N ILE A 113 10.85 2.76 -1.57
CA ILE A 113 12.12 2.48 -2.27
C ILE A 113 13.20 3.44 -1.75
N ARG A 114 12.83 4.70 -1.51
CA ARG A 114 13.76 5.73 -1.05
C ARG A 114 13.06 6.70 -0.10
N HIS A 115 13.72 7.01 1.00
CA HIS A 115 13.27 8.03 1.94
C HIS A 115 14.44 8.94 2.32
N LEU A 116 14.31 10.23 2.06
CA LEU A 116 15.30 11.27 2.34
C LEU A 116 14.72 12.22 3.41
N PRO A 117 14.95 11.96 4.70
CA PRO A 117 14.40 12.78 5.77
C PRO A 117 15.20 14.09 5.90
N GLY A 118 14.88 15.09 5.07
CA GLY A 118 15.20 16.53 5.26
C GLY A 118 16.66 16.96 5.42
N LYS A 119 17.63 16.05 5.40
CA LYS A 119 19.04 16.30 5.74
C LYS A 119 20.03 15.62 4.80
N VAL A 120 19.57 15.13 3.64
CA VAL A 120 20.46 14.50 2.68
C VAL A 120 20.99 15.57 1.74
N LYS A 121 22.31 15.78 1.76
CA LYS A 121 22.96 16.68 0.80
C LYS A 121 22.96 16.00 -0.57
N ILE A 122 22.29 16.63 -1.53
CA ILE A 122 22.39 16.29 -2.94
C ILE A 122 22.96 17.55 -3.60
N ASP A 123 24.17 17.43 -4.15
CA ASP A 123 24.97 18.57 -4.61
C ASP A 123 25.13 19.63 -3.49
N ARG A 124 24.82 20.91 -3.76
CA ARG A 124 25.01 22.03 -2.84
C ARG A 124 23.80 22.31 -1.94
N LYS A 125 22.74 21.50 -2.05
CA LYS A 125 21.48 21.74 -1.32
C LYS A 125 21.09 20.54 -0.45
N SER A 126 20.41 20.84 0.64
CA SER A 126 19.72 19.84 1.45
C SER A 126 18.41 19.51 0.77
N GLU A 127 18.23 18.25 0.40
CA GLU A 127 17.02 17.80 -0.27
C GLU A 127 16.19 16.89 0.64
N SER A 128 14.88 16.90 0.38
CA SER A 128 13.90 16.05 1.05
C SER A 128 13.01 15.39 0.00
N GLY A 129 12.66 14.13 0.20
CA GLY A 129 11.86 13.40 -0.77
C GLY A 129 11.59 11.97 -0.34
N THR A 130 10.56 11.39 -0.92
CA THR A 130 10.17 10.00 -0.68
C THR A 130 9.63 9.39 -1.96
N LEU A 131 9.92 8.11 -2.16
CA LEU A 131 9.42 7.32 -3.28
C LEU A 131 8.86 6.01 -2.73
N GLN A 132 7.58 5.76 -3.01
CA GLN A 132 6.83 4.55 -2.66
C GLN A 132 6.30 3.82 -3.88
#